data_AF-A0A1B2E859-F1
#
_entry.id   AF-A0A1B2E859-F1
#
_cell.length_a   1.000
_cell.length_b   1.000
_cell.length_c   1.000
_cell.angle_alpha   90.00
_cell.angle_beta   90.00
_cell.angle_gamma   90.00
#
_symmetry.space_group_name_H-M   'P 1'
#
loop_
_entity.id
_entity.type
_entity.pdbx_description
1 polymer ?
#
loop_
_entity_poly.entity_id
_entity_poly.type
_entity_poly.pdbx_seq_one_letter_code
_entity_poly.pdbx_strand_id
1 'polypeptide(L)'
;MEMMELRIPAGFAVCYNKFYDVEPEPDADGFIKNWHYFTEDLLQIIQMRLEKGEWSVPKSGQERLIIDLGWSPDSSASGEYLLVVVNDNWDTLKEMRSRNRYEIKETLEKWLELIRTQQL
;
A
#
# COMPACT_ATOMS: atom_id res chain seq x y z
N MET A 1 -11.22 -6.90 14.85
CA MET A 1 -10.08 -6.91 13.92
C MET A 1 -9.39 -5.58 14.04
N GLU A 2 -8.06 -5.60 14.03
CA GLU A 2 -7.22 -4.41 14.19
C GLU A 2 -6.56 -4.09 12.85
N MET A 3 -6.26 -2.82 12.61
CA MET A 3 -5.46 -2.46 11.44
C MET A 3 -4.04 -2.98 11.61
N MET A 4 -3.38 -3.32 10.51
CA MET A 4 -1.96 -3.65 10.54
C MET A 4 -1.18 -2.46 11.12
N GLU A 5 -0.38 -2.72 12.14
CA GLU A 5 0.53 -1.73 12.69
C GLU A 5 1.59 -1.40 11.63
N LEU A 6 1.80 -0.12 11.31
CA LEU A 6 2.79 0.31 10.31
C LEU A 6 3.74 1.34 10.91
N ARG A 7 5.04 1.15 10.70
CA ARG A 7 6.07 2.17 10.96
C ARG A 7 6.19 3.08 9.76
N ILE A 8 5.58 4.26 9.85
CA ILE A 8 5.60 5.27 8.79
C ILE A 8 6.53 6.40 9.22
N PRO A 9 7.67 6.63 8.53
CA PRO A 9 8.55 7.73 8.86
C PRO A 9 7.95 9.08 8.44
N ALA A 10 8.58 10.18 8.87
CA ALA A 10 8.16 11.52 8.47
C ALA A 10 8.25 11.73 6.95
N GLY A 11 7.38 12.59 6.42
CA GLY A 11 7.34 12.93 4.99
C GLY A 11 6.42 12.04 4.16
N PHE A 12 5.45 11.37 4.78
CA PHE A 12 4.43 10.57 4.11
C PHE A 12 3.04 10.92 4.62
N ALA A 13 2.08 10.94 3.70
CA ALA A 13 0.67 11.10 4.00
C ALA A 13 -0.07 9.79 3.73
N VAL A 14 -0.76 9.25 4.73
CA VAL A 14 -1.69 8.13 4.54
C VAL A 14 -3.00 8.71 4.00
N CYS A 15 -3.31 8.43 2.75
CA CYS A 15 -4.49 8.98 2.06
C CYS A 15 -5.70 8.06 2.14
N TYR A 16 -5.47 6.75 2.27
CA TYR A 16 -6.50 5.73 2.44
C TYR A 16 -5.93 4.54 3.20
N ASN A 17 -6.68 3.93 4.11
CA ASN A 17 -6.24 2.75 4.86
C ASN A 17 -7.41 1.86 5.29
N LYS A 18 -7.38 0.62 4.81
CA LYS A 18 -8.17 -0.55 5.20
C LYS A 18 -7.29 -1.81 5.24
N PHE A 19 -5.99 -1.68 5.50
CA PHE A 19 -5.12 -2.83 5.62
C PHE A 19 -5.23 -3.41 7.04
N TYR A 20 -6.01 -4.47 7.19
CA TYR A 20 -6.31 -5.13 8.48
C TYR A 20 -5.42 -6.36 8.73
N ASP A 21 -5.13 -6.64 10.01
CA ASP A 21 -4.51 -7.90 10.45
C ASP A 21 -5.58 -8.99 10.48
N VAL A 22 -5.85 -9.56 9.31
CA VAL A 22 -6.88 -10.58 9.08
C VAL A 22 -6.45 -11.54 7.97
N GLU A 23 -6.84 -12.81 8.11
CA GLU A 23 -6.67 -13.84 7.08
C GLU A 23 -7.90 -13.90 6.15
N PRO A 24 -7.72 -14.19 4.86
CA PRO A 24 -8.86 -14.45 3.98
C PRO A 24 -9.58 -15.72 4.42
N GLU A 25 -10.90 -15.69 4.41
CA GLU A 25 -11.77 -16.83 4.71
C GLU A 25 -12.39 -17.37 3.41
N PRO A 26 -11.81 -18.37 2.74
CA PRO A 26 -12.35 -18.89 1.49
C PRO A 26 -13.76 -19.46 1.65
N ASP A 27 -14.60 -19.26 0.65
CA ASP A 27 -15.84 -20.01 0.47
C ASP A 27 -15.67 -21.15 -0.55
N ALA A 28 -16.76 -21.87 -0.81
CA ALA A 28 -16.78 -23.01 -1.73
C ALA A 28 -16.70 -22.59 -3.21
N ASP A 29 -17.01 -21.33 -3.51
CA ASP A 29 -17.11 -20.80 -4.87
C ASP A 29 -15.82 -20.09 -5.33
N GLY A 30 -14.78 -20.11 -4.49
CA GLY A 30 -13.47 -19.51 -4.78
C GLY A 30 -13.38 -18.02 -4.43
N PHE A 31 -14.36 -17.48 -3.73
CA PHE A 31 -14.34 -16.12 -3.19
C PHE A 31 -13.98 -16.11 -1.71
N ILE A 32 -13.80 -14.91 -1.17
CA ILE A 32 -13.51 -14.68 0.24
C ILE A 32 -14.81 -14.26 0.95
N LYS A 33 -15.19 -14.92 2.04
CA LYS A 33 -16.38 -14.56 2.83
C LYS A 33 -16.26 -13.18 3.46
N ASN A 34 -15.08 -12.87 3.99
CA ASN A 34 -14.72 -11.58 4.55
C ASN A 34 -14.09 -10.64 3.49
N TRP A 35 -14.60 -10.68 2.26
CA TRP A 35 -14.05 -9.99 1.07
C TRP A 35 -13.83 -8.49 1.25
N HIS A 36 -14.60 -7.82 2.11
CA HIS A 36 -14.48 -6.38 2.34
C HIS A 36 -13.14 -5.95 2.95
N TYR A 37 -12.31 -6.90 3.39
CA TYR A 37 -10.90 -6.69 3.77
C TYR A 37 -9.89 -7.03 2.67
N PHE A 38 -10.33 -7.53 1.52
CA PHE A 38 -9.52 -8.09 0.43
C PHE A 38 -9.97 -7.56 -0.94
N THR A 39 -10.00 -6.23 -1.06
CA THR A 39 -10.30 -5.50 -2.30
C THR A 39 -9.04 -5.01 -2.97
N GLU A 40 -9.12 -4.56 -4.23
CA GLU A 40 -7.98 -3.97 -4.96
C GLU A 40 -7.47 -2.66 -4.34
N ASP A 41 -8.26 -1.97 -3.52
CA ASP A 41 -7.84 -0.78 -2.77
C ASP A 41 -7.81 -1.05 -1.26
N LEU A 42 -6.62 -1.23 -0.67
CA LEU A 42 -6.43 -1.44 0.77
C LEU A 42 -5.65 -0.32 1.45
N LEU A 43 -4.63 0.24 0.83
CA LEU A 43 -3.82 1.30 1.45
C LEU A 43 -3.16 2.16 0.37
N GLN A 44 -3.20 3.48 0.59
CA GLN A 44 -2.51 4.43 -0.28
C GLN A 44 -1.72 5.43 0.58
N ILE A 45 -0.43 5.56 0.28
CA ILE A 45 0.49 6.46 0.94
C ILE A 45 1.20 7.31 -0.11
N ILE A 46 1.22 8.63 0.07
CA ILE A 46 1.89 9.56 -0.85
C ILE A 46 3.10 10.18 -0.17
N GLN A 47 4.22 10.24 -0.89
CA GLN A 47 5.40 11.00 -0.44
C GLN A 47 5.07 12.51 -0.42
N MET A 48 5.28 13.12 0.74
CA MET A 48 5.11 14.56 0.94
C MET A 48 6.41 15.31 0.60
N ARG A 49 6.29 16.61 0.36
CA ARG A 49 7.42 17.53 0.21
C ARG A 49 7.43 18.54 1.34
N LEU A 50 8.61 18.90 1.80
CA LEU A 50 8.80 19.97 2.78
C LEU A 50 9.07 21.27 2.03
N GLU A 51 8.07 22.15 1.99
CA GLU A 51 8.14 23.43 1.30
C GLU A 51 8.02 24.55 2.32
N LYS A 52 9.05 25.40 2.44
CA LYS A 52 9.10 26.51 3.41
C LYS A 52 8.85 26.08 4.86
N GLY A 53 9.26 24.86 5.21
CA GLY A 53 9.11 24.29 6.56
C GLY A 53 7.75 23.62 6.81
N GLU A 54 6.86 23.55 5.82
CA GLU A 54 5.56 22.88 5.93
C GLU A 54 5.51 21.66 5.01
N TRP A 55 4.94 20.57 5.52
CA TRP A 55 4.71 19.36 4.73
C TRP A 55 3.47 19.53 3.86
N SER A 56 3.61 19.28 2.56
CA SER A 56 2.50 19.28 1.60
C SER A 56 2.50 18.02 0.75
N VAL A 57 1.31 17.54 0.40
CA VAL A 57 1.15 16.50 -0.63
C VAL A 57 1.31 17.20 -1.98
N PRO A 58 2.25 16.77 -2.86
CA PRO A 58 2.41 17.40 -4.16
C PRO A 58 1.11 17.26 -4.98
N LYS A 59 0.87 18.20 -5.88
CA LYS A 59 -0.27 18.10 -6.81
C LYS A 59 0.03 17.11 -7.92
N SER A 60 -1.00 16.63 -8.61
CA SER A 60 -0.81 15.83 -9.84
C SER A 60 -0.04 16.66 -10.89
N GLY A 61 0.84 15.99 -11.62
CA GLY A 61 1.82 16.58 -12.52
C GLY A 61 3.11 17.05 -11.83
N GLN A 62 3.33 16.72 -10.55
CA GLN A 62 4.50 17.18 -9.79
C GLN A 62 5.36 16.03 -9.27
N GLU A 63 5.55 14.97 -10.07
CA GLU A 63 6.44 13.83 -9.75
C GLU A 63 6.12 13.20 -8.38
N ARG A 64 4.85 12.83 -8.21
CA ARG A 64 4.40 12.11 -7.01
C ARG A 64 4.92 10.68 -7.01
N LEU A 65 5.39 10.23 -5.86
CA LEU A 65 5.53 8.81 -5.56
C LEU A 65 4.37 8.37 -4.69
N ILE A 66 3.67 7.34 -5.18
CA ILE A 66 2.49 6.77 -4.54
C ILE A 66 2.83 5.32 -4.23
N ILE A 67 2.66 4.93 -2.98
CA ILE A 67 2.68 3.53 -2.56
C ILE A 67 1.23 3.10 -2.46
N ASP A 68 0.88 2.05 -3.19
CA ASP A 68 -0.47 1.52 -3.26
C ASP A 68 -0.45 0.02 -2.96
N LEU A 69 -1.47 -0.44 -2.25
CA LEU A 69 -1.61 -1.82 -1.80
C LEU A 69 -3.05 -2.27 -2.02
N GLY A 70 -3.18 -3.41 -2.68
CA GLY A 70 -4.45 -4.09 -2.93
C GLY A 70 -4.36 -5.59 -2.73
N TRP A 71 -5.51 -6.25 -2.78
CA TRP A 71 -5.62 -7.70 -2.99
C TRP A 71 -6.07 -7.96 -4.43
N SER A 72 -5.32 -8.77 -5.16
CA SER A 72 -5.56 -9.03 -6.58
C SER A 72 -5.49 -10.52 -6.91
N PRO A 73 -6.46 -11.09 -7.67
CA PRO A 73 -7.69 -10.45 -8.14
C PRO A 73 -8.63 -10.10 -6.97
N ASP A 74 -9.41 -9.03 -7.13
CA ASP A 74 -10.35 -8.53 -6.11
C ASP A 74 -11.20 -9.67 -5.52
N SER A 75 -11.29 -9.72 -4.18
CA SER A 75 -12.14 -10.65 -3.43
C SER A 75 -11.91 -12.15 -3.68
N SER A 76 -10.89 -12.52 -4.46
CA SER A 76 -10.62 -13.90 -4.85
C SER A 76 -9.87 -14.65 -3.75
N ALA A 77 -10.31 -15.87 -3.42
CA ALA A 77 -9.61 -16.72 -2.46
C ALA A 77 -8.22 -17.14 -2.95
N SER A 78 -8.01 -17.17 -4.27
CA SER A 78 -6.71 -17.45 -4.89
C SER A 78 -5.84 -16.20 -5.10
N GLY A 79 -6.37 -15.01 -4.78
CA GLY A 79 -5.62 -13.75 -4.89
C GLY A 79 -4.48 -13.63 -3.89
N GLU A 80 -3.77 -12.52 -3.97
CA GLU A 80 -2.70 -12.17 -3.05
C GLU A 80 -2.56 -10.66 -2.94
N TYR A 81 -1.81 -10.18 -1.96
CA TYR A 81 -1.51 -8.76 -1.88
C TYR A 81 -0.61 -8.35 -3.03
N LEU A 82 -0.91 -7.21 -3.63
CA LEU A 82 -0.09 -6.51 -4.61
C LEU A 82 0.32 -5.17 -4.01
N LEU A 83 1.59 -5.03 -3.67
CA LEU A 83 2.19 -3.78 -3.18
C LEU A 83 3.01 -3.15 -4.32
N VAL A 84 2.71 -1.91 -4.66
CA VAL A 84 3.38 -1.18 -5.74
C VAL A 84 3.87 0.19 -5.29
N VAL A 85 4.96 0.64 -5.90
CA VAL A 85 5.34 2.05 -5.98
C VAL A 85 5.06 2.50 -7.40
N VAL A 86 4.27 3.55 -7.56
CA VAL A 86 3.94 4.14 -8.86
C VAL A 86 4.31 5.62 -8.90
N ASN A 87 4.55 6.13 -10.11
CA ASN A 87 4.68 7.56 -10.35
C ASN A 87 3.30 8.22 -10.57
N ASP A 88 3.29 9.51 -10.88
CA ASP A 88 2.08 10.29 -11.13
C ASP A 88 1.25 9.84 -12.36
N ASN A 89 1.88 9.10 -13.28
CA ASN A 89 1.23 8.52 -14.46
C ASN A 89 0.73 7.09 -14.22
N TRP A 90 0.83 6.59 -12.98
CA TRP A 90 0.57 5.19 -12.62
C TRP A 90 1.51 4.17 -13.26
N ASP A 91 2.71 4.60 -13.69
CA ASP A 91 3.74 3.64 -14.11
C ASP A 91 4.33 2.95 -12.88
N THR A 92 4.35 1.62 -12.87
CA THR A 92 4.95 0.82 -11.80
C THR A 92 6.47 0.97 -11.80
N LEU A 93 7.01 1.53 -10.72
CA LEU A 93 8.44 1.64 -10.47
C LEU A 93 8.96 0.45 -9.66
N LYS A 94 8.12 -0.12 -8.79
CA LYS A 94 8.46 -1.27 -7.95
C LYS A 94 7.22 -2.08 -7.64
N GLU A 95 7.35 -3.40 -7.57
CA GLU A 95 6.26 -4.32 -7.27
C GLU A 95 6.73 -5.45 -6.35
N MET A 96 5.85 -5.87 -5.45
CA MET A 96 5.95 -7.10 -4.69
C MET A 96 4.57 -7.73 -4.55
N ARG A 97 4.52 -9.07 -4.66
CA ARG A 97 3.34 -9.88 -4.37
C ARG A 97 3.63 -10.85 -3.25
N SER A 98 2.66 -11.04 -2.35
CA SER A 98 2.70 -12.08 -1.34
C SER A 98 1.32 -12.28 -0.74
N ARG A 99 0.99 -13.50 -0.32
CA ARG A 99 -0.18 -13.75 0.53
C ARG A 99 0.06 -13.44 2.00
N ASN A 100 1.33 -13.32 2.40
CA ASN A 100 1.71 -13.08 3.78
C ASN A 100 1.71 -11.56 4.08
N ARG A 101 0.70 -11.10 4.82
CA ARG A 101 0.58 -9.68 5.19
C ARG A 101 1.77 -9.14 6.00
N TYR A 102 2.50 -10.00 6.71
CA TYR A 102 3.70 -9.57 7.45
C TYR A 102 4.87 -9.29 6.50
N GLU A 103 5.04 -10.07 5.42
CA GLU A 103 6.03 -9.77 4.37
C GLU A 103 5.68 -8.48 3.62
N ILE A 104 4.39 -8.23 3.38
CA ILE A 104 3.91 -6.97 2.79
C ILE A 104 4.21 -5.81 3.71
N LYS A 105 3.90 -5.92 5.01
CA LYS A 105 4.22 -4.90 6.02
C LYS A 105 5.72 -4.60 6.04
N GLU A 106 6.57 -5.62 6.17
CA GLU A 106 8.03 -5.44 6.25
C GLU A 106 8.58 -4.77 4.98
N THR A 107 8.07 -5.17 3.81
CA THR A 107 8.47 -4.59 2.53
C THR A 107 8.01 -3.14 2.40
N LEU A 108 6.76 -2.84 2.78
CA LEU A 108 6.22 -1.48 2.78
C LEU A 108 7.05 -0.57 3.69
N GLU A 109 7.32 -0.97 4.93
CA GLU A 109 8.13 -0.20 5.88
C GLU A 109 9.54 0.04 5.32
N LYS A 110 10.14 -0.98 4.71
CA LYS A 110 11.46 -0.85 4.05
C LYS A 110 11.42 0.13 2.88
N TRP A 111 10.38 0.08 2.04
CA TRP A 111 10.25 0.98 0.90
C TRP A 111 10.04 2.43 1.32
N LEU A 112 9.23 2.68 2.36
CA LEU A 112 9.09 4.01 2.94
C LEU A 112 10.45 4.59 3.37
N GLU A 113 11.30 3.80 4.04
CA GLU A 113 12.64 4.24 4.45
C GLU A 113 13.57 4.50 3.25
N LEU A 114 13.53 3.67 2.21
CA LEU A 114 14.33 3.86 1.00
C LEU A 114 13.91 5.11 0.23
N ILE A 115 12.60 5.35 0.10
CA ILE A 115 12.05 6.55 -0.54
C ILE A 115 12.47 7.80 0.25
N ARG A 116 12.35 7.76 1.58
CA ARG A 116 12.78 8.86 2.46
C ARG A 116 14.25 9.21 2.30
N THR A 117 15.09 8.20 2.11
CA THR A 117 16.55 8.37 1.99
C THR A 117 17.04 8.55 0.56
N GLN A 118 16.13 8.63 -0.42
CA GLN A 118 16.42 8.78 -1.86
C GLN A 118 17.30 7.64 -2.41
N GLN A 119 17.04 6.42 -1.95
CA GLN A 119 17.76 5.20 -2.34
C GLN A 119 16.89 4.25 -3.18
N LEU A 120 15.84 4.78 -3.82
CA LEU A 120 14.95 4.00 -4.66
C LEU A 120 15.51 3.81 -6.07
#